data_AF-A0A518I4R0-F1
#
_entry.id   AF-A0A518I4R0-F1
#
_cell.length_a   1.000
_cell.length_b   1.000
_cell.length_c   1.000
_cell.angle_alpha   90.00
_cell.angle_beta   90.00
_cell.angle_gamma   90.00
#
_symmetry.space_group_name_H-M   'P 1'
#
loop_
_entity.id
_entity.type
_entity.pdbx_description
1 polymer ?
#
loop_
_entity_poly.entity_id
_entity_poly.type
_entity_poly.pdbx_seq_one_letter_code
_entity_poly.pdbx_strand_id
1 'polypeptide(L)'
;MTVLTTRCFFAFGLFLLCALLPGCSKEEDPIEARLKEVGYTPEKIVRELELRITNLDKMPAREKRSKTGEKLDGDRNDGPRGNPFTFEAIIKDIKAKIDQLQERAGAEENILDQVKQKIESGTLDEKKRKQVLDALSS
;
A
#
# COMPACT_ATOMS: atom_id res chain seq x y z
N MET A 1 -71.51 -15.74 24.44
CA MET A 1 -71.21 -14.87 23.29
C MET A 1 -69.72 -14.54 23.32
N THR A 2 -69.06 -14.61 22.15
CA THR A 2 -67.69 -14.16 21.76
C THR A 2 -66.47 -14.74 22.53
N VAL A 3 -65.61 -15.64 22.02
CA VAL A 3 -64.74 -15.71 20.81
C VAL A 3 -63.32 -15.11 21.03
N LEU A 4 -62.32 -16.02 21.04
CA LEU A 4 -60.88 -15.90 20.69
C LEU A 4 -60.00 -14.90 21.50
N THR A 5 -58.68 -15.05 21.72
CA THR A 5 -57.52 -15.52 20.94
C THR A 5 -56.34 -15.81 21.90
N THR A 6 -55.68 -16.99 21.88
CA THR A 6 -54.43 -17.34 21.14
C THR A 6 -53.10 -16.79 21.67
N ARG A 7 -52.12 -17.71 21.80
CA ARG A 7 -50.63 -17.60 21.68
C ARG A 7 -49.83 -17.69 22.99
N CYS A 8 -49.31 -18.89 23.28
CA CYS A 8 -47.93 -19.36 22.98
C CYS A 8 -46.94 -18.87 24.05
N PHE A 9 -46.57 -19.71 25.03
CA PHE A 9 -45.30 -20.46 25.00
C PHE A 9 -44.22 -19.72 24.20
N PHE A 10 -43.18 -19.19 24.85
CA PHE A 10 -41.79 -19.46 24.43
C PHE A 10 -40.79 -18.86 25.43
N ALA A 11 -40.07 -19.76 26.09
CA ALA A 11 -38.66 -19.67 26.44
C ALA A 11 -38.19 -18.50 27.32
N PHE A 12 -38.29 -18.75 28.62
CA PHE A 12 -37.45 -18.22 29.71
C PHE A 12 -35.95 -18.59 29.57
N GLY A 13 -35.42 -18.76 28.36
CA GLY A 13 -34.17 -19.48 28.08
C GLY A 13 -33.33 -18.93 26.94
N LEU A 14 -33.40 -17.62 26.67
CA LEU A 14 -32.59 -16.95 25.65
C LEU A 14 -31.74 -15.83 26.25
N PHE A 15 -31.08 -16.10 27.37
CA PHE A 15 -30.00 -15.23 27.87
C PHE A 15 -28.71 -15.99 28.19
N LEU A 16 -28.68 -17.31 27.92
CA LEU A 16 -27.54 -18.19 28.19
C LEU A 16 -26.82 -18.65 26.91
N LEU A 17 -27.03 -17.99 25.78
CA LEU A 17 -26.47 -18.37 24.47
C LEU A 17 -25.45 -17.38 23.88
N CYS A 18 -24.95 -16.41 24.68
CA CYS A 18 -23.92 -15.46 24.24
C CYS A 18 -22.54 -15.67 24.89
N ALA A 19 -22.35 -16.74 25.67
CA ALA A 19 -21.08 -17.03 26.35
C ALA A 19 -20.11 -17.92 25.55
N LEU A 20 -20.40 -18.22 24.27
CA LEU A 20 -19.56 -19.01 23.38
C LEU A 20 -19.06 -18.16 22.20
N LEU A 21 -18.44 -17.02 22.50
CA LEU A 21 -17.41 -16.51 21.60
C LEU A 21 -16.14 -17.29 21.93
N PRO A 22 -15.67 -18.22 21.09
CA PRO A 22 -14.26 -18.58 21.10
C PRO A 22 -13.54 -17.34 20.56
N GLY A 23 -13.30 -16.37 21.46
CA GLY A 23 -12.30 -15.34 21.24
C GLY A 23 -10.95 -16.04 21.29
N CYS A 24 -10.62 -16.75 20.21
CA CYS A 24 -9.26 -17.12 19.86
C CYS A 24 -8.47 -15.83 19.93
N SER A 25 -7.78 -15.68 21.05
CA SER A 25 -6.57 -14.90 21.17
C SER A 25 -5.65 -15.34 20.04
N LYS A 26 -5.79 -14.72 18.87
CA LYS A 26 -4.66 -14.51 17.99
C LYS A 26 -3.75 -13.59 18.78
N GLU A 27 -2.95 -14.19 19.66
CA GLU A 27 -1.67 -13.62 20.06
C GLU A 27 -0.92 -13.42 18.75
N GLU A 28 -1.06 -12.21 18.20
CA GLU A 28 -0.29 -11.77 17.06
C GLU A 28 1.17 -11.86 17.49
N ASP A 29 1.97 -12.65 16.77
CA ASP A 29 3.37 -12.86 17.12
C ASP A 29 4.02 -11.47 17.28
N PRO A 30 4.65 -11.17 18.44
CA PRO A 30 5.24 -9.85 18.70
C PRO A 30 6.26 -9.43 17.63
N ILE A 31 6.83 -10.39 16.89
CA ILE A 31 7.69 -10.11 15.73
C ILE A 31 6.85 -9.64 14.52
N GLU A 32 5.70 -10.26 14.23
CA GLU A 32 4.79 -9.82 13.16
C GLU A 32 4.18 -8.45 13.44
N ALA A 33 3.81 -8.16 14.68
CA ALA A 33 3.34 -6.85 15.11
C ALA A 33 4.42 -5.76 14.92
N ARG A 34 5.68 -6.07 15.28
CA ARG A 34 6.83 -5.17 15.04
C ARG A 34 7.16 -5.01 13.56
N LEU A 35 7.05 -6.07 12.76
CA LEU A 35 7.27 -6.02 11.32
C LEU A 35 6.18 -5.22 10.60
N LYS A 36 4.92 -5.26 11.06
CA LYS A 36 3.85 -4.36 10.61
C LYS A 36 4.16 -2.90 10.94
N GLU A 37 4.71 -2.63 12.13
CA GLU A 37 5.11 -1.28 12.57
C GLU A 37 6.22 -0.66 11.68
N VAL A 38 7.14 -1.50 11.18
CA VAL A 38 8.24 -1.11 10.28
C VAL A 38 7.82 -1.14 8.79
N GLY A 39 6.65 -1.71 8.47
CA GLY A 39 6.12 -1.82 7.12
C GLY A 39 5.91 -0.47 6.41
N TYR A 40 5.90 -0.52 5.08
CA TYR A 40 5.41 0.60 4.27
C TYR A 40 3.93 0.82 4.56
N THR A 41 3.53 2.07 4.77
CA THR A 41 2.13 2.50 4.83
C THR A 41 1.82 3.32 3.57
N PRO A 42 0.54 3.51 3.20
CA PRO A 42 0.17 4.37 2.08
C PRO A 42 0.78 5.78 2.19
N GLU A 43 0.86 6.35 3.40
CA GLU A 43 1.48 7.67 3.64
C GLU A 43 2.99 7.68 3.42
N LYS A 44 3.69 6.58 3.73
CA LYS A 44 5.14 6.49 3.48
C LYS A 44 5.41 6.36 1.98
N ILE A 45 4.58 5.59 1.26
CA ILE A 45 4.66 5.44 -0.19
C ILE A 45 4.47 6.79 -0.88
N VAL A 46 3.43 7.55 -0.50
CA VAL A 46 3.18 8.88 -1.08
C VAL A 46 4.31 9.84 -0.76
N ARG A 47 4.79 9.91 0.49
CA ARG A 47 5.91 10.79 0.84
C ARG A 47 7.18 10.49 0.03
N GLU A 48 7.48 9.22 -0.18
CA GLU A 48 8.64 8.82 -0.99
C GLU A 48 8.45 9.24 -2.47
N LEU A 49 7.27 8.95 -3.03
CA LEU A 49 6.90 9.34 -4.39
C LEU A 49 7.03 10.86 -4.59
N GLU A 50 6.41 11.66 -3.70
CA GLU A 50 6.45 13.11 -3.76
C GLU A 50 7.88 13.66 -3.74
N LEU A 51 8.71 13.12 -2.85
CA LEU A 51 10.10 13.51 -2.71
C LEU A 51 10.90 13.19 -3.98
N ARG A 52 10.73 11.99 -4.55
CA ARG A 52 11.46 11.56 -5.75
C ARG A 52 11.01 12.33 -7.00
N ILE A 53 9.71 12.58 -7.15
CA ILE A 53 9.14 13.34 -8.28
C ILE A 53 9.48 14.83 -8.22
N THR A 54 9.51 15.41 -7.02
CA THR A 54 9.92 16.82 -6.83
C THR A 54 11.40 17.02 -7.10
N ASN A 55 12.22 16.02 -6.79
CA ASN A 55 13.67 16.08 -6.99
C ASN A 55 14.13 15.52 -8.34
N LEU A 56 13.21 15.01 -9.17
CA LEU A 56 13.53 14.46 -10.49
C LEU A 56 14.33 15.45 -11.35
N ASP A 57 13.89 16.71 -11.38
CA ASP A 57 14.51 17.79 -12.16
C ASP A 57 15.80 18.31 -11.51
N LYS A 58 16.00 18.05 -10.20
CA LYS A 58 17.15 18.49 -9.41
C LYS A 58 18.26 17.45 -9.36
N MET A 59 18.00 16.22 -9.79
CA MET A 59 18.98 15.17 -9.92
C MET A 59 19.55 15.23 -11.34
N PRO A 60 20.68 15.93 -11.58
CA PRO A 60 21.33 15.83 -12.87
C PRO A 60 21.66 14.37 -13.06
N ALA A 61 21.09 13.76 -14.10
CA ALA A 61 21.51 12.46 -14.56
C ALA A 61 23.03 12.49 -14.62
N ARG A 62 23.69 11.68 -13.77
CA ARG A 62 25.14 11.46 -13.82
C ARG A 62 25.50 10.65 -15.09
N GLU A 63 24.75 10.82 -16.17
CA GLU A 63 24.89 10.16 -17.45
C GLU A 63 26.02 10.76 -18.29
N LYS A 64 26.59 11.91 -17.91
CA LYS A 64 27.67 12.54 -18.68
C LYS A 64 29.10 12.15 -18.25
N ARG A 65 29.31 11.31 -17.22
CA ARG A 65 30.67 10.94 -16.76
C ARG A 65 31.12 9.49 -16.99
N SER A 66 30.30 8.59 -17.53
CA SER A 66 30.73 7.20 -17.75
C SER A 66 31.18 6.87 -19.18
N LYS A 67 31.13 7.80 -20.15
CA LYS A 67 31.62 7.55 -21.52
C LYS A 67 33.15 7.36 -21.63
N THR A 68 33.92 7.40 -20.54
CA THR A 68 35.40 7.28 -20.58
C THR A 68 35.95 6.35 -19.50
N GLY A 69 35.16 5.39 -19.03
CA GLY A 69 35.61 4.45 -18.01
C GLY A 69 34.71 3.25 -17.87
N GLU A 70 34.65 2.42 -18.92
CA GLU A 70 34.29 1.00 -18.79
C GLU A 70 35.35 0.34 -17.89
N LYS A 71 35.16 0.45 -16.58
CA LYS A 71 35.74 -0.53 -15.67
C LYS A 71 34.77 -1.70 -15.65
N LEU A 72 35.16 -2.75 -16.38
CA LEU A 72 34.71 -4.12 -16.24
C LEU A 72 35.07 -4.61 -14.83
N ASP A 73 34.39 -4.08 -13.81
CA ASP A 73 34.51 -4.57 -12.43
C ASP A 73 33.25 -5.34 -12.07
N GLY A 74 33.38 -6.65 -12.12
CA GLY A 74 32.59 -7.57 -11.31
C GLY A 74 31.38 -8.16 -12.02
N ASP A 75 31.47 -9.46 -12.23
CA ASP A 75 30.41 -10.44 -12.48
C ASP A 75 29.36 -10.42 -11.33
N ARG A 76 28.67 -9.30 -11.18
CA ARG A 76 27.37 -9.24 -10.52
C ARG A 76 26.34 -9.31 -11.63
N ASN A 77 25.46 -10.29 -11.55
CA ASN A 77 24.32 -10.51 -12.43
C ASN A 77 23.26 -9.39 -12.31
N ASP A 78 23.72 -8.14 -12.21
CA ASP A 78 22.94 -6.93 -12.22
C ASP A 78 22.81 -6.54 -13.70
N GLY A 79 21.93 -7.24 -14.42
CA GLY A 79 21.51 -6.85 -15.77
C GLY A 79 21.16 -5.36 -15.82
N PRO A 80 21.13 -4.74 -17.02
CA PRO A 80 21.15 -3.28 -17.19
C PRO A 80 20.14 -2.62 -16.27
N ARG A 81 20.62 -2.13 -15.11
CA ARG A 81 19.77 -1.45 -14.14
C ARG A 81 19.44 -0.12 -14.78
N GLY A 82 18.24 -0.05 -15.37
CA GLY A 82 17.68 1.19 -15.89
C GLY A 82 17.83 2.30 -14.85
N ASN A 83 17.98 3.54 -15.32
CA ASN A 83 18.22 4.68 -14.43
C ASN A 83 17.08 4.77 -13.37
N PRO A 84 17.37 4.60 -12.07
CA PRO A 84 16.34 4.56 -11.02
C PRO A 84 15.76 5.95 -10.72
N PHE A 85 16.32 7.00 -11.33
CA PHE A 85 15.93 8.39 -11.21
C PHE A 85 15.14 8.88 -12.43
N THR A 86 14.47 7.97 -13.16
CA THR A 86 13.48 8.34 -14.19
C THR A 86 12.08 8.28 -13.62
N PHE A 87 11.16 9.06 -14.20
CA PHE A 87 9.74 9.03 -13.83
C PHE A 87 9.17 7.60 -13.88
N GLU A 88 9.45 6.87 -14.97
CA GLU A 88 8.97 5.51 -15.18
C GLU A 88 9.52 4.52 -14.14
N ALA A 89 10.80 4.62 -13.79
CA ALA A 89 11.40 3.77 -12.77
C ALA A 89 10.81 4.05 -11.38
N ILE A 90 10.53 5.32 -11.07
CA ILE A 90 9.86 5.70 -9.82
C ILE A 90 8.44 5.12 -9.78
N ILE A 91 7.64 5.30 -10.84
CA ILE A 91 6.27 4.78 -10.88
C ILE A 91 6.25 3.25 -10.77
N LYS A 92 7.15 2.55 -11.47
CA LYS A 92 7.26 1.10 -11.40
C LYS A 92 7.59 0.61 -9.98
N ASP A 93 8.53 1.26 -9.31
CA ASP A 93 8.88 0.94 -7.92
C ASP A 93 7.71 1.21 -6.95
N ILE A 94 7.00 2.32 -7.14
CA ILE A 94 5.83 2.66 -6.32
C ILE A 94 4.70 1.66 -6.53
N LYS A 95 4.42 1.21 -7.76
CA LYS A 95 3.44 0.15 -8.03
C LYS A 95 3.81 -1.14 -7.32
N ALA A 96 5.06 -1.59 -7.44
CA ALA A 96 5.51 -2.80 -6.76
C ALA A 96 5.32 -2.73 -5.23
N LYS A 97 5.54 -1.56 -4.62
CA LYS A 97 5.29 -1.33 -3.19
C LYS A 97 3.80 -1.34 -2.83
N ILE A 98 2.94 -0.79 -3.69
CA ILE A 98 1.49 -0.85 -3.53
C ILE A 98 1.01 -2.30 -3.60
N ASP A 99 1.46 -3.05 -4.61
CA ASP A 99 1.08 -4.46 -4.80
C ASP A 99 1.50 -5.31 -3.59
N GLN A 100 2.75 -5.14 -3.11
CA GLN A 100 3.22 -5.82 -1.91
C GLN A 100 2.40 -5.48 -0.65
N LEU A 101 1.92 -4.24 -0.55
CA LEU A 101 1.10 -3.82 0.58
C LEU A 101 -0.34 -4.35 0.44
N GLN A 102 -0.88 -4.37 -0.79
CA GLN A 102 -2.18 -4.94 -1.13
C GLN A 102 -2.24 -6.44 -0.84
N GLU A 103 -1.18 -7.18 -1.18
CA GLU A 103 -1.04 -8.61 -0.87
C GLU A 103 -1.08 -8.88 0.64
N ARG A 104 -0.51 -7.99 1.45
CA ARG A 104 -0.48 -8.10 2.91
C ARG A 104 -1.79 -7.69 3.59
N ALA A 105 -2.44 -6.66 3.06
CA ALA A 105 -3.70 -6.14 3.59
C ALA A 105 -4.89 -7.05 3.25
N GLY A 106 -4.80 -7.79 2.13
CA GLY A 106 -5.87 -8.67 1.67
C GLY A 106 -6.95 -7.94 0.87
N ALA A 107 -8.07 -8.60 0.62
CA ALA A 107 -9.13 -8.10 -0.28
C ALA A 107 -10.05 -7.03 0.33
N GLU A 108 -9.98 -6.81 1.65
CA GLU A 108 -10.87 -5.89 2.36
C GLU A 108 -10.44 -4.42 2.23
N GLU A 109 -9.15 -4.17 2.00
CA GLU A 109 -8.61 -2.82 1.86
C GLU A 109 -8.17 -2.58 0.41
N ASN A 110 -8.51 -1.43 -0.16
CA ASN A 110 -7.98 -1.01 -1.46
C ASN A 110 -6.82 -0.02 -1.26
N ILE A 111 -5.59 -0.54 -1.24
CA ILE A 111 -4.38 0.23 -1.00
C ILE A 111 -4.11 1.20 -2.15
N LEU A 112 -4.39 0.81 -3.39
CA LEU A 112 -4.22 1.66 -4.55
C LEU A 112 -5.10 2.91 -4.44
N ASP A 113 -6.37 2.75 -4.08
CA ASP A 113 -7.29 3.88 -3.93
C ASP A 113 -6.88 4.79 -2.76
N GLN A 114 -6.44 4.22 -1.63
CA GLN A 114 -5.91 5.02 -0.51
C GLN A 114 -4.70 5.85 -0.92
N VAL A 115 -3.78 5.28 -1.72
CA VAL A 115 -2.62 5.99 -2.24
C VAL A 115 -3.05 7.09 -3.22
N LYS A 116 -3.99 6.82 -4.12
CA LYS A 116 -4.53 7.84 -5.06
C LYS A 116 -5.17 9.01 -4.33
N GLN A 117 -6.03 8.76 -3.35
CA GLN A 117 -6.65 9.83 -2.53
C GLN A 117 -5.61 10.68 -1.79
N LYS A 118 -4.53 10.06 -1.30
CA LYS A 118 -3.43 10.77 -0.64
C LYS A 118 -2.59 11.60 -1.63
N ILE A 119 -2.41 11.13 -2.86
CA ILE A 119 -1.77 11.91 -3.93
C ILE A 119 -2.66 13.11 -4.32
N GLU A 120 -3.98 12.91 -4.38
CA GLU A 120 -4.94 13.98 -4.67
C GLU A 120 -4.92 15.11 -3.63
N SER A 121 -4.70 14.77 -2.36
CA SER A 121 -4.59 15.72 -1.23
C SER A 121 -3.15 16.16 -0.94
N GLY A 122 -2.18 15.68 -1.72
CA GLY A 122 -0.75 15.87 -1.50
C GLY A 122 -0.18 17.22 -1.94
N THR A 123 1.15 17.26 -1.95
CA THR A 123 1.95 18.47 -2.19
C THR A 123 2.41 18.64 -3.64
N LEU A 124 2.22 17.61 -4.48
CA LEU A 124 2.53 17.69 -5.91
C LEU A 124 1.72 18.79 -6.60
N ASP A 125 2.38 19.52 -7.50
CA ASP A 125 1.71 20.43 -8.42
C ASP A 125 0.69 19.69 -9.30
N GLU A 126 -0.31 20.41 -9.80
CA GLU A 126 -1.43 19.82 -10.55
C GLU A 126 -0.98 18.98 -11.75
N LYS A 127 0.05 19.43 -12.48
CA LYS A 127 0.57 18.74 -13.66
C LYS A 127 1.22 17.42 -13.28
N LYS A 128 2.14 17.43 -12.30
CA LYS A 128 2.82 16.22 -11.81
C LYS A 128 1.84 15.26 -11.15
N ARG A 129 0.88 15.77 -10.37
CA ARG A 129 -0.19 14.98 -9.75
C ARG A 129 -0.99 14.22 -10.79
N LYS A 130 -1.50 14.90 -11.82
CA LYS A 130 -2.24 14.27 -12.91
C LYS A 130 -1.41 13.20 -13.61
N GLN A 131 -0.16 13.52 -13.96
CA GLN A 131 0.75 12.58 -14.61
C GLN A 131 0.98 11.31 -13.79
N VAL A 132 1.15 11.45 -12.47
CA VAL A 132 1.31 10.32 -11.55
C VAL A 132 0.03 9.50 -11.44
N LEU A 133 -1.14 10.13 -11.28
CA LEU A 133 -2.43 9.44 -11.15
C LEU A 133 -2.79 8.65 -12.41
N ASP A 134 -2.54 9.24 -13.59
CA ASP A 134 -2.72 8.57 -14.88
C ASP A 134 -1.79 7.35 -14.97
N ALA A 135 -0.51 7.51 -14.61
CA ALA A 135 0.48 6.43 -14.65
C ALA A 135 0.18 5.29 -13.66
N LEU A 136 -0.39 5.59 -12.50
CA LEU A 136 -0.83 4.59 -11.51
C LEU A 136 -2.13 3.88 -11.91
N SER A 137 -2.93 4.48 -12.80
CA SER A 137 -4.18 3.89 -13.30
C SER A 137 -4.02 3.10 -14.60
N SER A 138 -2.84 3.19 -15.21
CA SER A 138 -2.43 2.43 -16.41
C SER A 138 -1.91 1.04 -16.05
#